data_AF-A0A1V4XRS3-F1
#
_entry.id   AF-A0A1V4XRS3-F1
#
_cell.length_a   1.000
_cell.length_b   1.000
_cell.length_c   1.000
_cell.angle_alpha   90.00
_cell.angle_beta   90.00
_cell.angle_gamma   90.00
#
_symmetry.space_group_name_H-M   'P 1'
#
loop_
_entity.id
_entity.type
_entity.pdbx_description
1 polymer ?
#
loop_
_entity_poly.entity_id
_entity_poly.type
_entity_poly.pdbx_seq_one_letter_code
_entity_poly.pdbx_strand_id
1 'polypeptide(L)'
;MDRLISDEQWRQLTQWITLQMGLHFPQDRLPDLKRRLLSAAGEFSFGSIEPFVSWLLSTKLTRRQVEMLAGYLTIGETYFFREMISLEALEKYILPELIASRRRMKYLRIWSAGCATGEEPYTLAILLQRLIPDIEKWRITLLATDINARFLERAAQGIYREWSFRGSFQWLKDQYFTRTMDGSYRISDKIREMVTFNYLNLASDPYPSLFNNTNAMDIIFCRNVLMYMEPALAKRIIQRFHRALIDGGWAIPSVTEGFHLLSTSFVSVTFPGVILYQKEENRGGELALYSPWNAPEEGMAANGPSGSLSEPSVPPGDATVSAALWSADPLLERNAPLPPELPVGETAAEEAEECPCEKALHLFREGSHRECEDILKAFLEQNPEHFQGYALMARLYADSGNLQEARTACEKALSIHKLDPGCHYLRAVILIEQKAFDEAEKALRCALYLKPDFVLAHFTLGSLARQRGRITLSSKHFEHALLMLQNYQPEDIIPESDGVTAGRLRDIIVMAEMQSFFPPGG
;
A
#
# COMPACT_ATOMS: atom_id res chain seq x y z
N MET A 1 -1.75 1.45 43.80
CA MET A 1 -1.62 0.16 43.09
C MET A 1 -2.52 0.26 41.88
N ASP A 2 -1.97 0.49 40.69
CA ASP A 2 -2.74 0.34 39.46
C ASP A 2 -3.09 -1.15 39.34
N ARG A 3 -4.37 -1.49 39.30
CA ARG A 3 -4.79 -2.86 39.03
C ARG A 3 -4.52 -3.11 37.54
N LEU A 4 -3.97 -4.28 37.24
CA LEU A 4 -3.72 -4.69 35.87
C LEU A 4 -5.06 -4.93 35.16
N ILE A 5 -5.23 -4.33 33.97
CA ILE A 5 -6.36 -4.62 33.08
C ILE A 5 -6.26 -6.08 32.65
N SER A 6 -7.33 -6.86 32.85
CA SER A 6 -7.34 -8.28 32.50
C SER A 6 -7.43 -8.52 30.99
N ASP A 7 -7.00 -9.70 30.53
CA ASP A 7 -7.12 -10.10 29.12
C ASP A 7 -8.56 -10.10 28.63
N GLU A 8 -9.52 -10.41 29.52
CA GLU A 8 -10.94 -10.32 29.25
C GLU A 8 -11.37 -8.88 28.96
N GLN A 9 -10.93 -7.92 29.78
CA GLN A 9 -11.23 -6.51 29.60
C GLN A 9 -10.62 -5.98 28.29
N TRP A 10 -9.40 -6.41 27.95
CA TRP A 10 -8.78 -6.06 26.67
C TRP A 10 -9.58 -6.59 25.48
N ARG A 11 -10.02 -7.85 25.53
CA ARG A 11 -10.83 -8.44 24.47
C ARG A 11 -12.18 -7.74 24.32
N GLN A 12 -12.84 -7.42 25.42
CA GLN A 12 -14.10 -6.65 25.39
C GLN A 12 -13.89 -5.25 24.83
N LEU A 13 -12.77 -4.61 25.16
CA LEU A 13 -12.46 -3.27 24.70
C LEU A 13 -12.18 -3.24 23.19
N THR A 14 -11.37 -4.17 22.66
CA THR A 14 -11.08 -4.22 21.22
C THR A 14 -12.33 -4.55 20.40
N GLN A 15 -13.19 -5.43 20.90
CA GLN A 15 -14.51 -5.70 20.30
C GLN A 15 -15.39 -4.44 20.32
N TRP A 16 -15.43 -3.72 21.44
CA TRP A 16 -16.17 -2.48 21.56
C TRP A 16 -15.66 -1.40 20.60
N ILE A 17 -14.34 -1.21 20.49
CA ILE A 17 -13.71 -0.27 19.53
C ILE A 17 -14.08 -0.66 18.09
N THR A 18 -14.00 -1.95 17.76
CA THR A 18 -14.37 -2.46 16.43
C THR A 18 -15.83 -2.15 16.11
N LEU A 19 -16.76 -2.33 17.06
CA LEU A 19 -18.18 -2.05 16.87
C LEU A 19 -18.49 -0.55 16.74
N GLN A 20 -17.83 0.30 17.52
CA GLN A 20 -18.12 1.73 17.53
C GLN A 20 -17.42 2.50 16.41
N MET A 21 -16.18 2.11 16.07
CA MET A 21 -15.30 2.88 15.18
C MET A 21 -14.87 2.09 13.94
N GLY A 22 -15.07 0.78 13.91
CA GLY A 22 -14.59 -0.09 12.84
C GLY A 22 -13.10 -0.44 12.90
N LEU A 23 -12.38 0.03 13.91
CA LEU A 23 -10.94 -0.18 14.04
C LEU A 23 -10.66 -1.53 14.71
N HIS A 24 -9.89 -2.37 14.04
CA HIS A 24 -9.43 -3.66 14.55
C HIS A 24 -8.03 -3.55 15.13
N PHE A 25 -7.85 -4.04 16.36
CA PHE A 25 -6.56 -4.09 17.05
C PHE A 25 -6.22 -5.55 17.38
N PRO A 26 -5.36 -6.20 16.58
CA PRO A 26 -4.91 -7.56 16.86
C PRO A 26 -4.00 -7.61 18.11
N GLN A 27 -3.72 -8.81 18.60
CA GLN A 27 -3.05 -9.01 19.90
C GLN A 27 -1.66 -8.36 19.97
N ASP A 28 -0.90 -8.44 18.88
CA ASP A 28 0.41 -7.81 18.69
C ASP A 28 0.35 -6.27 18.68
N ARG A 29 -0.83 -5.68 18.43
CA ARG A 29 -1.08 -4.23 18.43
C ARG A 29 -1.68 -3.70 19.74
N LEU A 30 -1.91 -4.56 20.75
CA LEU A 30 -2.37 -4.13 22.07
C LEU A 30 -1.42 -3.13 22.76
N PRO A 31 -0.08 -3.23 22.66
CA PRO A 31 0.81 -2.22 23.23
C PRO A 31 0.59 -0.82 22.66
N ASP A 32 0.39 -0.71 21.33
CA ASP A 32 0.08 0.56 20.66
C ASP A 32 -1.29 1.10 21.12
N LEU A 33 -2.30 0.24 21.19
CA LEU A 33 -3.63 0.60 21.71
C LEU A 33 -3.53 1.13 23.15
N LYS A 34 -2.78 0.45 24.02
CA LYS A 34 -2.56 0.86 25.41
C LYS A 34 -1.95 2.27 25.50
N ARG A 35 -0.91 2.56 24.71
CA ARG A 35 -0.26 3.88 24.65
C ARG A 35 -1.23 4.97 24.19
N ARG A 36 -2.06 4.70 23.18
CA ARG A 36 -3.04 5.64 22.65
C ARG A 36 -4.17 5.91 23.63
N LEU A 37 -4.67 4.88 24.31
CA LEU A 37 -5.68 5.01 25.37
C LEU A 37 -5.15 5.79 26.56
N LEU A 38 -3.89 5.58 26.95
CA LEU A 38 -3.25 6.37 28.01
C LEU A 38 -3.17 7.86 27.61
N SER A 39 -2.84 8.14 26.34
CA SER A 39 -2.82 9.51 25.82
C SER A 39 -4.22 10.14 25.77
N ALA A 40 -5.24 9.34 25.49
CA ALA A 40 -6.64 9.79 25.49
C ALA A 40 -7.16 10.05 26.92
N ALA A 41 -6.78 9.23 27.90
CA ALA A 41 -7.31 9.26 29.28
C ALA A 41 -7.32 10.66 29.89
N GLY A 42 -6.27 11.45 29.66
CA GLY A 42 -6.16 12.82 30.18
C GLY A 42 -7.25 13.76 29.68
N GLU A 43 -7.64 13.69 28.40
CA GLU A 43 -8.73 14.53 27.85
C GLU A 43 -10.10 14.10 28.38
N PHE A 44 -10.24 12.85 28.78
CA PHE A 44 -11.42 12.32 29.46
C PHE A 44 -11.38 12.53 30.99
N SER A 45 -10.40 13.28 31.51
CA SER A 45 -10.22 13.56 32.94
C SER A 45 -9.90 12.33 33.79
N PHE A 46 -9.22 11.32 33.22
CA PHE A 46 -8.71 10.16 33.94
C PHE A 46 -7.19 10.27 34.12
N GLY A 47 -6.71 9.99 35.34
CA GLY A 47 -5.28 10.01 35.67
C GLY A 47 -4.53 8.70 35.40
N SER A 48 -5.24 7.61 35.13
CA SER A 48 -4.66 6.32 34.75
C SER A 48 -5.56 5.55 33.79
N ILE A 49 -4.99 4.55 33.11
CA ILE A 49 -5.66 3.81 32.04
C ILE A 49 -6.74 2.84 32.55
N GLU A 50 -6.55 2.23 33.71
CA GLU A 50 -7.48 1.24 34.26
C GLU A 50 -8.90 1.80 34.53
N PRO A 51 -9.08 2.92 35.27
CA PRO A 51 -10.41 3.50 35.47
C PRO A 51 -11.00 4.01 34.16
N PHE A 52 -10.15 4.46 33.22
CA PHE A 52 -10.60 4.88 31.89
C PHE A 52 -11.17 3.71 31.09
N VAL A 53 -10.46 2.58 31.01
CA VAL A 53 -10.94 1.36 30.32
C VAL A 53 -12.20 0.81 30.98
N SER A 54 -12.24 0.77 32.31
CA SER A 54 -13.44 0.34 33.05
C SER A 54 -14.64 1.24 32.76
N TRP A 55 -14.42 2.54 32.62
CA TRP A 55 -15.44 3.50 32.23
C TRP A 55 -15.90 3.32 30.77
N LEU A 56 -14.98 3.14 29.83
CA LEU A 56 -15.30 2.86 28.41
C LEU A 56 -16.19 1.62 28.25
N LEU A 57 -15.92 0.55 29.03
CA LEU A 57 -16.68 -0.69 28.98
C LEU A 57 -18.05 -0.62 29.67
N SER A 58 -18.21 0.26 30.66
CA SER A 58 -19.44 0.37 31.46
C SER A 58 -20.37 1.50 31.03
N THR A 59 -19.90 2.43 30.21
CA THR A 59 -20.64 3.65 29.85
C THR A 59 -21.00 3.68 28.38
N LYS A 60 -22.25 4.08 28.09
CA LYS A 60 -22.65 4.42 26.72
C LYS A 60 -22.11 5.81 26.37
N LEU A 61 -21.09 5.85 25.54
CA LEU A 61 -20.47 7.10 25.08
C LEU A 61 -21.41 7.90 24.18
N THR A 62 -21.32 9.22 24.32
CA THR A 62 -21.93 10.16 23.37
C THR A 62 -21.13 10.17 22.07
N ARG A 63 -21.76 10.62 20.97
CA ARG A 63 -21.09 10.78 19.68
C ARG A 63 -19.79 11.57 19.80
N ARG A 64 -19.82 12.75 20.44
CA ARG A 64 -18.64 13.61 20.63
C ARG A 64 -17.49 12.90 21.35
N GLN A 65 -17.80 12.02 22.31
CA GLN A 65 -16.77 11.24 23.01
C GLN A 65 -16.17 10.14 22.13
N VAL A 66 -16.98 9.49 21.28
CA VAL A 66 -16.48 8.56 20.27
C VAL A 66 -15.54 9.29 19.29
N GLU A 67 -15.94 10.47 18.82
CA GLU A 67 -15.13 11.32 17.93
C GLU A 67 -13.80 11.74 18.57
N MET A 68 -13.84 12.15 19.83
CA MET A 68 -12.64 12.49 20.62
C MET A 68 -11.69 11.28 20.75
N LEU A 69 -12.23 10.10 21.09
CA LEU A 69 -11.42 8.89 21.24
C LEU A 69 -10.84 8.43 19.89
N ALA A 70 -11.61 8.50 18.80
CA ALA A 70 -11.13 8.25 17.44
C ALA A 70 -9.92 9.15 17.10
N GLY A 71 -9.92 10.38 17.61
CA GLY A 71 -8.81 11.34 17.55
C GLY A 71 -7.44 10.81 17.98
N TYR A 72 -7.40 9.79 18.85
CA TYR A 72 -6.17 9.13 19.32
C TYR A 72 -5.93 7.77 18.68
N LEU A 73 -7.01 7.07 18.31
CA LEU A 73 -6.93 5.68 17.85
C LEU A 73 -6.65 5.55 16.35
N THR A 74 -6.94 6.57 15.55
CA THR A 74 -6.64 6.57 14.11
C THR A 74 -5.19 6.92 13.80
N ILE A 75 -4.71 6.48 12.64
CA ILE A 75 -3.40 6.84 12.07
C ILE A 75 -3.66 7.80 10.90
N GLY A 76 -2.97 8.95 10.90
CA GLY A 76 -3.17 10.03 9.92
C GLY A 76 -2.03 10.20 8.93
N GLU A 77 -1.32 9.13 8.60
CA GLU A 77 -0.18 9.22 7.69
C GLU A 77 -0.67 9.45 6.27
N THR A 78 -0.42 10.65 5.73
CA THR A 78 -0.81 11.03 4.37
C THR A 78 0.14 12.10 3.80
N TYR A 79 0.11 12.29 2.48
CA TYR A 79 0.91 13.28 1.74
C TYR A 79 0.31 13.57 0.38
N PHE A 80 0.69 14.72 -0.18
CA PHE A 80 0.27 15.12 -1.52
C PHE A 80 0.79 14.13 -2.56
N PHE A 81 -0.05 13.79 -3.53
CA PHE A 81 0.27 12.87 -4.62
C PHE A 81 0.74 11.46 -4.17
N ARG A 82 0.24 10.98 -3.01
CA ARG A 82 0.47 9.60 -2.54
C ARG A 82 0.00 8.56 -3.56
N GLU A 83 0.78 7.48 -3.71
CA GLU A 83 0.71 6.43 -4.75
C GLU A 83 0.39 7.02 -6.14
N MET A 84 1.37 7.76 -6.66
CA MET A 84 1.30 8.48 -7.93
C MET A 84 0.75 7.63 -9.09
N ILE A 85 1.03 6.32 -9.11
CA ILE A 85 0.58 5.43 -10.19
C ILE A 85 -0.95 5.35 -10.32
N SER A 86 -1.68 5.36 -9.20
CA SER A 86 -3.15 5.40 -9.20
C SER A 86 -3.66 6.77 -9.68
N LEU A 87 -2.97 7.85 -9.33
CA LEU A 87 -3.30 9.21 -9.75
C LEU A 87 -2.96 9.45 -11.22
N GLU A 88 -1.92 8.82 -11.76
CA GLU A 88 -1.61 8.87 -13.19
C GLU A 88 -2.68 8.17 -14.01
N ALA A 89 -3.17 7.02 -13.55
CA ALA A 89 -4.28 6.34 -14.21
C ALA A 89 -5.55 7.22 -14.21
N LEU A 90 -5.78 7.90 -13.08
CA LEU A 90 -6.86 8.86 -12.93
C LEU A 90 -6.71 10.05 -13.90
N GLU A 91 -5.54 10.70 -13.94
CA GLU A 91 -5.28 11.91 -14.72
C GLU A 91 -5.26 11.64 -16.23
N LYS A 92 -4.69 10.51 -16.66
CA LYS A 92 -4.48 10.21 -18.08
C LYS A 92 -5.69 9.54 -18.75
N TYR A 93 -6.49 8.77 -18.00
CA TYR A 93 -7.54 7.93 -18.58
C TYR A 93 -8.92 8.23 -17.99
N ILE A 94 -9.08 8.07 -16.68
CA ILE A 94 -10.42 8.10 -16.05
C ILE A 94 -11.05 9.49 -16.06
N LEU A 95 -10.34 10.52 -15.57
CA LEU A 95 -10.89 11.87 -15.51
C LEU A 95 -11.14 12.46 -16.90
N PRO A 96 -10.24 12.35 -17.90
CA PRO A 96 -10.53 12.82 -19.25
C PRO A 96 -11.81 12.23 -19.85
N GLU A 97 -12.03 10.92 -19.69
CA GLU A 97 -13.25 10.26 -20.18
C GLU A 97 -14.52 10.75 -19.45
N LEU A 98 -14.47 10.84 -18.12
CA LEU A 98 -15.59 11.35 -17.33
C LEU A 98 -15.89 12.82 -17.66
N ILE A 99 -14.87 13.66 -17.81
CA ILE A 99 -15.03 15.07 -18.18
C ILE A 99 -15.64 15.17 -19.59
N ALA A 100 -15.20 14.35 -20.55
CA ALA A 100 -15.76 14.34 -21.90
C ALA A 100 -17.23 13.90 -21.90
N SER A 101 -17.57 12.79 -21.25
CA SER A 101 -18.93 12.25 -21.18
C SER A 101 -19.89 13.18 -20.42
N ARG A 102 -19.40 13.95 -19.45
CA ARG A 102 -20.19 14.92 -18.67
C ARG A 102 -20.17 16.34 -19.23
N ARG A 103 -19.48 16.60 -20.35
CA ARG A 103 -19.25 17.96 -20.86
C ARG A 103 -20.53 18.78 -21.08
N ARG A 104 -21.65 18.12 -21.42
CA ARG A 104 -22.96 18.76 -21.60
C ARG A 104 -23.61 19.15 -20.28
N MET A 105 -23.53 18.28 -19.27
CA MET A 105 -24.21 18.46 -17.97
C MET A 105 -23.35 19.20 -16.95
N LYS A 106 -22.02 19.19 -17.14
CA LYS A 106 -20.99 19.86 -16.34
C LYS A 106 -21.13 19.60 -14.84
N TYR A 107 -21.23 18.34 -14.44
CA TYR A 107 -21.13 17.94 -13.05
C TYR A 107 -20.17 16.77 -12.90
N LEU A 108 -19.56 16.68 -11.72
CA LEU A 108 -18.75 15.53 -11.31
C LEU A 108 -18.82 15.40 -9.79
N ARG A 109 -18.95 14.17 -9.30
CA ARG A 109 -19.04 13.87 -7.87
C ARG A 109 -17.96 12.88 -7.46
N ILE A 110 -17.05 13.34 -6.62
CA ILE A 110 -15.92 12.57 -6.11
C ILE A 110 -15.99 12.56 -4.59
N TRP A 111 -15.69 11.40 -4.00
CA TRP A 111 -15.61 11.23 -2.55
C TRP A 111 -14.27 10.64 -2.14
N SER A 112 -13.50 11.36 -1.31
CA SER A 112 -12.35 10.83 -0.57
C SER A 112 -12.81 10.35 0.82
N ALA A 113 -12.88 9.04 1.01
CA ALA A 113 -13.36 8.37 2.20
C ALA A 113 -12.19 7.90 3.07
N GLY A 114 -12.00 8.54 4.22
CA GLY A 114 -10.82 8.44 5.09
C GLY A 114 -9.72 9.42 4.65
N CYS A 115 -10.05 10.70 4.56
CA CYS A 115 -9.20 11.70 3.94
C CYS A 115 -8.01 12.17 4.79
N ALA A 116 -7.91 11.74 6.05
CA ALA A 116 -6.92 12.20 7.02
C ALA A 116 -6.83 13.74 7.02
N THR A 117 -5.61 14.30 6.99
CA THR A 117 -5.36 15.76 7.06
C THR A 117 -5.55 16.51 5.75
N GLY A 118 -6.19 15.91 4.74
CA GLY A 118 -6.70 16.61 3.55
C GLY A 118 -5.78 16.63 2.34
N GLU A 119 -4.58 16.05 2.40
CA GLU A 119 -3.66 15.99 1.26
C GLU A 119 -4.27 15.26 0.04
N GLU A 120 -5.00 14.17 0.24
CA GLU A 120 -5.67 13.44 -0.86
C GLU A 120 -6.75 14.28 -1.56
N PRO A 121 -7.78 14.80 -0.88
CA PRO A 121 -8.81 15.57 -1.57
C PRO A 121 -8.26 16.86 -2.20
N TYR A 122 -7.25 17.51 -1.62
CA TYR A 122 -6.61 18.64 -2.30
C TYR A 122 -5.79 18.24 -3.52
N THR A 123 -5.14 17.06 -3.50
CA THR A 123 -4.52 16.50 -4.71
C THR A 123 -5.55 16.33 -5.83
N LEU A 124 -6.73 15.78 -5.50
CA LEU A 124 -7.82 15.61 -6.47
C LEU A 124 -8.36 16.95 -6.97
N ALA A 125 -8.51 17.95 -6.10
CA ALA A 125 -8.94 19.29 -6.48
C ALA A 125 -7.96 19.95 -7.48
N ILE A 126 -6.66 19.79 -7.25
CA ILE A 126 -5.60 20.29 -8.13
C ILE A 126 -5.64 19.59 -9.48
N LEU A 127 -5.78 18.26 -9.51
CA LEU A 127 -5.94 17.50 -10.75
C LEU A 127 -7.17 17.95 -11.55
N LEU A 128 -8.31 18.15 -10.90
CA LEU A 128 -9.51 18.66 -11.55
C LEU A 128 -9.31 20.07 -12.13
N GLN A 129 -8.68 20.98 -11.37
CA GLN A 129 -8.41 22.33 -11.86
C GLN A 129 -7.50 22.31 -13.10
N ARG A 130 -6.50 21.42 -13.13
CA ARG A 130 -5.59 21.26 -14.27
C ARG A 130 -6.28 20.68 -15.50
N LEU A 131 -7.19 19.72 -15.32
CA LEU A 131 -7.85 18.99 -16.41
C LEU A 131 -9.11 19.68 -16.96
N ILE A 132 -9.72 20.59 -16.21
CA ILE A 132 -10.97 21.27 -16.60
C ILE A 132 -10.72 22.78 -16.76
N PRO A 133 -10.44 23.27 -17.98
CA PRO A 133 -10.11 24.68 -18.21
C PRO A 133 -11.21 25.67 -17.78
N ASP A 134 -12.49 25.28 -17.89
CA ASP A 134 -13.65 26.08 -17.47
C ASP A 134 -14.31 25.54 -16.20
N ILE A 135 -13.51 25.06 -15.23
CA ILE A 135 -14.01 24.42 -14.00
C ILE A 135 -15.04 25.24 -13.22
N GLU A 136 -14.97 26.56 -13.28
CA GLU A 136 -15.96 27.47 -12.65
C GLU A 136 -17.38 27.28 -13.20
N LYS A 137 -17.51 26.71 -14.40
CA LYS A 137 -18.81 26.38 -15.04
C LYS A 137 -19.30 24.98 -14.67
N TRP A 138 -18.53 24.24 -13.87
CA TRP A 138 -18.85 22.88 -13.45
C TRP A 138 -19.37 22.85 -12.03
N ARG A 139 -20.40 22.03 -11.82
CA ARG A 139 -20.84 21.64 -10.49
C ARG A 139 -19.98 20.47 -10.00
N ILE A 140 -18.83 20.80 -9.42
CA ILE A 140 -17.96 19.81 -8.78
C ILE A 140 -18.42 19.58 -7.34
N THR A 141 -18.65 18.31 -6.99
CA THR A 141 -18.72 17.86 -5.60
C THR A 141 -17.45 17.10 -5.30
N LEU A 142 -16.62 17.61 -4.40
CA LEU A 142 -15.47 16.89 -3.88
C LEU A 142 -15.63 16.76 -2.36
N LEU A 143 -16.30 15.69 -1.96
CA LEU A 143 -16.57 15.36 -0.57
C LEU A 143 -15.35 14.66 0.02
N ALA A 144 -14.91 15.10 1.19
CA ALA A 144 -13.84 14.46 1.96
C ALA A 144 -14.39 14.12 3.34
N THR A 145 -14.26 12.86 3.75
CA THR A 145 -14.76 12.41 5.05
C THR A 145 -13.75 11.66 5.86
N ASP A 146 -13.80 11.81 7.18
CA ASP A 146 -12.98 11.05 8.12
C ASP A 146 -13.73 10.85 9.44
N ILE A 147 -13.31 9.85 10.22
CA ILE A 147 -13.79 9.61 11.59
C ILE A 147 -13.00 10.46 12.61
N ASN A 148 -11.83 10.97 12.25
CA ASN A 148 -11.03 11.81 13.12
C ASN A 148 -11.36 13.29 12.91
N ALA A 149 -12.11 13.89 13.84
CA ALA A 149 -12.48 15.30 13.80
C ALA A 149 -11.26 16.25 13.78
N ARG A 150 -10.16 15.90 14.47
CA ARG A 150 -8.93 16.72 14.49
C ARG A 150 -8.23 16.72 13.14
N PHE A 151 -8.31 15.61 12.39
CA PHE A 151 -7.79 15.58 11.03
C PHE A 151 -8.61 16.48 10.10
N LEU A 152 -9.94 16.44 10.22
CA LEU A 152 -10.84 17.32 9.45
C LEU A 152 -10.62 18.79 9.76
N GLU A 153 -10.41 19.16 11.03
CA GLU A 153 -10.07 20.54 11.42
C GLU A 153 -8.77 21.01 10.76
N ARG A 154 -7.73 20.16 10.76
CA ARG A 154 -6.44 20.46 10.10
C ARG A 154 -6.60 20.55 8.58
N ALA A 155 -7.38 19.65 7.99
CA ALA A 155 -7.67 19.64 6.56
C ALA A 155 -8.39 20.92 6.12
N ALA A 156 -9.39 21.36 6.89
CA ALA A 156 -10.14 22.59 6.64
C ALA A 156 -9.26 23.86 6.76
N GLN A 157 -8.25 23.85 7.65
CA GLN A 157 -7.27 24.94 7.72
C GLN A 157 -6.39 25.01 6.46
N GLY A 158 -6.08 23.86 5.85
CA GLY A 158 -5.27 23.77 4.63
C GLY A 158 -3.83 24.25 4.83
N ILE A 159 -3.26 24.02 6.02
CA ILE A 159 -1.89 24.41 6.37
C ILE A 159 -1.03 23.16 6.56
N TYR A 160 0.06 23.09 5.81
CA TYR A 160 0.91 21.91 5.69
C TYR A 160 2.37 22.24 5.97
N ARG A 161 3.13 21.24 6.41
CA ARG A 161 4.58 21.34 6.61
C ARG A 161 5.31 20.61 5.49
N GLU A 162 6.62 20.81 5.40
CA GLU A 162 7.46 20.21 4.36
C GLU A 162 7.25 18.69 4.21
N TRP A 163 7.05 17.98 5.33
CA TRP A 163 6.79 16.54 5.33
C TRP A 163 5.58 16.12 4.48
N SER A 164 4.51 16.94 4.42
CA SER A 164 3.32 16.65 3.60
C SER A 164 3.60 16.65 2.09
N PHE A 165 4.75 17.19 1.67
CA PHE A 165 5.17 17.27 0.26
C PHE A 165 6.24 16.22 -0.10
N ARG A 166 6.52 15.24 0.77
CA ARG A 166 7.43 14.14 0.44
C ARG A 166 6.96 13.42 -0.82
N GLY A 167 7.87 13.18 -1.76
CA GLY A 167 7.54 12.62 -3.08
C GLY A 167 6.75 13.54 -4.02
N SER A 168 6.46 14.80 -3.64
CA SER A 168 5.80 15.79 -4.49
C SER A 168 6.79 16.66 -5.25
N PHE A 169 6.32 17.24 -6.36
CA PHE A 169 7.13 18.12 -7.19
C PHE A 169 7.16 19.56 -6.67
N GLN A 170 8.27 20.27 -6.87
CA GLN A 170 8.42 21.66 -6.43
C GLN A 170 7.35 22.60 -7.03
N TRP A 171 6.93 22.36 -8.27
CA TRP A 171 5.87 23.15 -8.93
C TRP A 171 4.56 23.18 -8.15
N LEU A 172 4.27 22.14 -7.35
CA LEU A 172 3.06 22.06 -6.54
C LEU A 172 3.03 23.20 -5.53
N LYS A 173 4.12 23.36 -4.78
CA LYS A 173 4.26 24.42 -3.77
C LYS A 173 4.20 25.79 -4.41
N ASP A 174 4.91 25.97 -5.53
CA ASP A 174 5.04 27.27 -6.20
C ASP A 174 3.71 27.75 -6.79
N GLN A 175 2.85 26.84 -7.28
CA GLN A 175 1.60 27.20 -7.95
C GLN A 175 0.38 27.23 -7.02
N TYR A 176 0.34 26.37 -6.00
CA TYR A 176 -0.88 26.13 -5.23
C TYR A 176 -0.76 26.49 -3.75
N PHE A 177 0.43 26.86 -3.27
CA PHE A 177 0.65 27.17 -1.86
C PHE A 177 1.30 28.53 -1.67
N THR A 178 1.03 29.15 -0.52
CA THR A 178 1.73 30.34 -0.05
C THR A 178 2.45 29.98 1.24
N ARG A 179 3.76 30.29 1.30
CA ARG A 179 4.55 30.09 2.51
C ARG A 179 4.13 31.10 3.57
N THR A 180 3.83 30.62 4.77
CA THR A 180 3.44 31.44 5.93
C THR A 180 4.67 31.92 6.69
N MET A 181 4.47 32.82 7.66
CA MET A 181 5.56 33.39 8.46
C MET A 181 6.30 32.34 9.32
N ASP A 182 5.59 31.31 9.79
CA ASP A 182 6.16 30.20 10.58
C ASP A 182 6.82 29.11 9.71
N GLY A 183 6.92 29.34 8.39
CA GLY A 183 7.55 28.43 7.45
C GLY A 183 6.67 27.26 7.00
N SER A 184 5.40 27.21 7.40
CA SER A 184 4.40 26.30 6.86
C SER A 184 3.87 26.77 5.49
N TYR A 185 3.02 25.96 4.86
CA TYR A 185 2.48 26.22 3.52
C TYR A 185 0.95 26.16 3.58
N ARG A 186 0.32 27.28 3.23
CA ARG A 186 -1.14 27.36 3.14
C ARG A 186 -1.57 27.12 1.70
N ILE A 187 -2.50 26.19 1.49
CA ILE A 187 -3.09 25.95 0.16
C ILE A 187 -3.92 27.16 -0.28
N SER A 188 -3.91 27.45 -1.58
CA SER A 188 -4.68 28.55 -2.17
C SER A 188 -6.16 28.43 -1.84
N ASP A 189 -6.80 29.56 -1.54
CA ASP A 189 -8.24 29.62 -1.21
C ASP A 189 -9.10 29.02 -2.33
N LYS A 190 -8.71 29.25 -3.58
CA LYS A 190 -9.37 28.69 -4.77
C LYS A 190 -9.45 27.16 -4.74
N ILE A 191 -8.35 26.48 -4.39
CA ILE A 191 -8.38 25.01 -4.26
C ILE A 191 -9.08 24.59 -2.96
N ARG A 192 -8.85 25.34 -1.88
CA ARG A 192 -9.45 25.06 -0.57
C ARG A 192 -10.98 24.96 -0.66
N GLU A 193 -11.59 25.92 -1.36
CA GLU A 193 -13.04 26.05 -1.52
C GLU A 193 -13.67 24.96 -2.39
N MET A 194 -12.86 24.21 -3.16
CA MET A 194 -13.38 23.07 -3.95
C MET A 194 -13.73 21.86 -3.08
N VAL A 195 -13.14 21.72 -1.89
CA VAL A 195 -13.29 20.54 -1.03
C VAL A 195 -14.27 20.81 0.11
N THR A 196 -15.20 19.88 0.31
CA THR A 196 -16.11 19.90 1.46
C THR A 196 -15.72 18.80 2.44
N PHE A 197 -15.35 19.18 3.67
CA PHE A 197 -14.96 18.24 4.73
C PHE A 197 -16.12 17.95 5.69
N ASN A 198 -16.45 16.67 5.85
CA ASN A 198 -17.51 16.21 6.75
C ASN A 198 -17.05 15.04 7.62
N TYR A 199 -17.52 14.99 8.85
CA TYR A 199 -17.39 13.78 9.65
C TYR A 199 -18.21 12.63 9.05
N LEU A 200 -17.62 11.44 8.93
CA LEU A 200 -18.36 10.21 8.67
C LEU A 200 -17.61 9.00 9.24
N ASN A 201 -18.31 8.19 10.02
CA ASN A 201 -17.85 6.88 10.42
C ASN A 201 -18.31 5.81 9.41
N LEU A 202 -17.38 5.29 8.61
CA LEU A 202 -17.66 4.25 7.61
C LEU A 202 -18.29 2.98 8.22
N ALA A 203 -17.97 2.67 9.48
CA ALA A 203 -18.46 1.46 10.12
C ALA A 203 -19.95 1.53 10.48
N SER A 204 -20.41 2.68 11.00
CA SER A 204 -21.69 2.77 11.71
C SER A 204 -22.65 3.85 11.18
N ASP A 205 -22.16 4.95 10.61
CA ASP A 205 -23.04 6.01 10.12
C ASP A 205 -23.79 5.56 8.86
N PRO A 206 -25.01 6.06 8.58
CA PRO A 206 -25.77 5.68 7.39
C PRO A 206 -25.24 6.35 6.10
N TYR A 207 -25.03 5.54 5.06
CA TYR A 207 -24.60 5.92 3.71
C TYR A 207 -24.74 4.71 2.76
N PRO A 208 -25.01 4.92 1.46
CA PRO A 208 -25.21 6.21 0.80
C PRO A 208 -26.44 6.96 1.31
N SER A 209 -26.37 8.30 1.37
CA SER A 209 -27.47 9.16 1.81
C SER A 209 -27.38 10.54 1.17
N LEU A 210 -28.53 11.11 0.84
CA LEU A 210 -28.63 12.49 0.37
C LEU A 210 -28.23 13.49 1.46
N PHE A 211 -28.49 13.17 2.73
CA PHE A 211 -28.24 14.06 3.87
C PHE A 211 -26.76 14.33 4.11
N ASN A 212 -25.90 13.33 3.91
CA ASN A 212 -24.45 13.48 4.01
C ASN A 212 -23.77 13.53 2.64
N ASN A 213 -24.55 13.69 1.57
CA ASN A 213 -24.07 13.88 0.20
C ASN A 213 -23.21 12.71 -0.32
N THR A 214 -23.38 11.49 0.19
CA THR A 214 -22.59 10.28 -0.16
C THR A 214 -23.21 9.43 -1.27
N ASN A 215 -24.23 9.93 -1.97
CA ASN A 215 -24.93 9.20 -3.03
C ASN A 215 -24.47 9.62 -4.44
N ALA A 216 -24.73 8.77 -5.42
CA ALA A 216 -24.50 9.01 -6.85
C ALA A 216 -23.10 9.60 -7.13
N MET A 217 -22.06 8.95 -6.59
CA MET A 217 -20.67 9.32 -6.84
C MET A 217 -20.23 8.81 -8.20
N ASP A 218 -19.50 9.63 -8.96
CA ASP A 218 -18.78 9.18 -10.15
C ASP A 218 -17.49 8.46 -9.72
N ILE A 219 -16.83 8.91 -8.65
CA ILE A 219 -15.61 8.28 -8.11
C ILE A 219 -15.62 8.26 -6.58
N ILE A 220 -15.22 7.13 -5.98
CA ILE A 220 -14.91 7.01 -4.54
C ILE A 220 -13.46 6.58 -4.38
N PHE A 221 -12.68 7.37 -3.66
CA PHE A 221 -11.36 7.03 -3.13
C PHE A 221 -11.53 6.50 -1.71
N CYS A 222 -10.90 5.37 -1.40
CA CYS A 222 -10.79 4.88 -0.03
C CYS A 222 -9.46 4.12 0.11
N ARG A 223 -8.40 4.87 0.42
CA ARG A 223 -7.01 4.41 0.31
C ARG A 223 -6.33 4.44 1.66
N ASN A 224 -5.68 3.33 2.01
CA ASN A 224 -4.99 3.07 3.26
C ASN A 224 -5.93 3.23 4.48
N VAL A 225 -7.17 2.72 4.38
CA VAL A 225 -8.24 2.84 5.39
C VAL A 225 -8.81 1.48 5.77
N LEU A 226 -9.18 0.67 4.77
CA LEU A 226 -9.80 -0.63 4.97
C LEU A 226 -8.85 -1.62 5.64
N MET A 227 -7.54 -1.43 5.50
CA MET A 227 -6.50 -2.22 6.18
C MET A 227 -6.58 -2.20 7.71
N TYR A 228 -7.26 -1.21 8.31
CA TYR A 228 -7.45 -1.11 9.76
C TYR A 228 -8.72 -1.81 10.25
N MET A 229 -9.46 -2.46 9.36
CA MET A 229 -10.78 -3.02 9.65
C MET A 229 -10.77 -4.54 9.49
N GLU A 230 -11.66 -5.23 10.20
CA GLU A 230 -11.85 -6.66 9.96
C GLU A 230 -12.37 -6.91 8.52
N PRO A 231 -11.96 -8.01 7.87
CA PRO A 231 -12.35 -8.30 6.48
C PRO A 231 -13.86 -8.27 6.23
N ALA A 232 -14.66 -8.73 7.21
CA ALA A 232 -16.12 -8.71 7.12
C ALA A 232 -16.68 -7.27 7.10
N LEU A 233 -16.11 -6.36 7.89
CA LEU A 233 -16.50 -4.95 7.89
C LEU A 233 -16.06 -4.26 6.60
N ALA A 234 -14.82 -4.47 6.15
CA ALA A 234 -14.32 -3.93 4.89
C ALA A 234 -15.22 -4.33 3.71
N LYS A 235 -15.64 -5.60 3.65
CA LYS A 235 -16.60 -6.10 2.64
C LYS A 235 -17.94 -5.37 2.69
N ARG A 236 -18.51 -5.15 3.89
CA ARG A 236 -19.76 -4.38 4.05
C ARG A 236 -19.60 -2.94 3.58
N ILE A 237 -18.48 -2.30 3.88
CA ILE A 237 -18.18 -0.93 3.45
C ILE A 237 -18.12 -0.85 1.92
N ILE A 238 -17.47 -1.81 1.26
CA ILE A 238 -17.42 -1.88 -0.19
C ILE A 238 -18.79 -2.08 -0.82
N GLN A 239 -19.64 -2.92 -0.24
CA GLN A 239 -21.04 -3.07 -0.67
C GLN A 239 -21.84 -1.76 -0.53
N ARG A 240 -21.48 -0.91 0.42
CA ARG A 240 -22.08 0.44 0.56
C ARG A 240 -21.50 1.41 -0.47
N PHE A 241 -20.20 1.34 -0.75
CA PHE A 241 -19.59 2.10 -1.85
C PHE A 241 -20.18 1.73 -3.21
N HIS A 242 -20.43 0.45 -3.47
CA HIS A 242 -21.13 -0.01 -4.67
C HIS A 242 -22.52 0.65 -4.82
N ARG A 243 -23.27 0.79 -3.73
CA ARG A 243 -24.56 1.50 -3.74
C ARG A 243 -24.43 3.03 -3.84
N ALA A 244 -23.32 3.58 -3.37
CA ALA A 244 -23.02 5.00 -3.43
C ALA A 244 -22.56 5.45 -4.82
N LEU A 245 -21.91 4.56 -5.57
CA LEU A 245 -21.48 4.80 -6.94
C LEU A 245 -22.65 4.70 -7.92
N ILE A 246 -22.62 5.57 -8.93
CA ILE A 246 -23.40 5.37 -10.14
C ILE A 246 -22.90 4.13 -10.90
N ASP A 247 -23.72 3.63 -11.81
CA ASP A 247 -23.30 2.60 -12.77
C ASP A 247 -22.17 3.15 -13.65
N GLY A 248 -21.13 2.35 -13.87
CA GLY A 248 -19.88 2.80 -14.50
C GLY A 248 -18.99 3.69 -13.62
N GLY A 249 -19.38 3.94 -12.36
CA GLY A 249 -18.59 4.72 -11.41
C GLY A 249 -17.35 3.97 -10.91
N TRP A 250 -16.34 4.72 -10.45
CA TRP A 250 -15.03 4.18 -10.10
C TRP A 250 -14.82 4.08 -8.59
N ALA A 251 -14.30 2.94 -8.12
CA ALA A 251 -13.78 2.75 -6.78
C ALA A 251 -12.25 2.64 -6.84
N ILE A 252 -11.58 3.53 -6.11
CA ILE A 252 -10.12 3.69 -6.11
C ILE A 252 -9.57 3.36 -4.71
N PRO A 253 -9.25 2.09 -4.44
CA PRO A 253 -8.60 1.66 -3.20
C PRO A 253 -7.09 1.90 -3.27
N SER A 254 -6.38 1.69 -2.14
CA SER A 254 -4.92 1.52 -2.19
C SER A 254 -4.59 0.29 -3.05
N VAL A 255 -3.42 0.29 -3.67
CA VAL A 255 -2.88 -0.88 -4.40
C VAL A 255 -2.89 -2.15 -3.54
N THR A 256 -2.68 -2.01 -2.23
CA THR A 256 -2.68 -3.12 -1.26
C THR A 256 -4.08 -3.52 -0.78
N GLU A 257 -5.11 -2.72 -1.03
CA GLU A 257 -6.48 -2.94 -0.52
C GLU A 257 -7.47 -3.37 -1.60
N GLY A 258 -7.05 -3.33 -2.88
CA GLY A 258 -7.89 -3.69 -4.02
C GLY A 258 -8.51 -5.10 -3.94
N PHE A 259 -7.85 -6.02 -3.22
CA PHE A 259 -8.36 -7.38 -3.03
C PHE A 259 -9.75 -7.44 -2.38
N HIS A 260 -10.09 -6.48 -1.53
CA HIS A 260 -11.40 -6.46 -0.90
C HIS A 260 -12.55 -6.26 -1.91
N LEU A 261 -12.27 -5.65 -3.08
CA LEU A 261 -13.25 -5.36 -4.12
C LEU A 261 -13.47 -6.53 -5.09
N LEU A 262 -12.53 -7.47 -5.18
CA LEU A 262 -12.60 -8.62 -6.10
C LEU A 262 -13.75 -9.59 -5.79
N SER A 263 -14.24 -9.61 -4.54
CA SER A 263 -15.36 -10.48 -4.12
C SER A 263 -16.74 -9.84 -4.25
N THR A 264 -16.84 -8.74 -5.00
CA THR A 264 -18.04 -7.91 -5.11
C THR A 264 -18.34 -7.56 -6.57
N SER A 265 -19.47 -6.88 -6.83
CA SER A 265 -19.93 -6.49 -8.18
C SER A 265 -19.11 -5.38 -8.86
N PHE A 266 -17.80 -5.35 -8.61
CA PHE A 266 -16.85 -4.47 -9.27
C PHE A 266 -16.02 -5.24 -10.29
N VAL A 267 -15.77 -4.63 -11.43
CA VAL A 267 -14.86 -5.13 -12.46
C VAL A 267 -13.50 -4.47 -12.29
N SER A 268 -12.45 -5.27 -12.34
CA SER A 268 -11.07 -4.78 -12.37
C SER A 268 -10.72 -4.25 -13.76
N VAL A 269 -10.23 -3.02 -13.82
CA VAL A 269 -9.70 -2.39 -15.03
C VAL A 269 -8.22 -2.12 -14.85
N THR A 270 -7.41 -2.64 -15.78
CA THR A 270 -5.96 -2.53 -15.74
C THR A 270 -5.49 -1.28 -16.49
N PHE A 271 -4.69 -0.47 -15.81
CA PHE A 271 -3.94 0.65 -16.39
C PHE A 271 -2.44 0.34 -16.30
N PRO A 272 -1.56 1.10 -16.98
CA PRO A 272 -0.12 0.93 -16.85
C PRO A 272 0.33 0.99 -15.38
N GLY A 273 0.68 -0.16 -14.83
CA GLY A 273 1.20 -0.34 -13.47
C GLY A 273 0.19 -0.26 -12.32
N VAL A 274 -1.12 -0.20 -12.58
CA VAL A 274 -2.14 -0.23 -11.52
C VAL A 274 -3.45 -0.88 -11.98
N ILE A 275 -4.14 -1.56 -11.07
CA ILE A 275 -5.49 -2.09 -11.30
C ILE A 275 -6.46 -1.27 -10.45
N LEU A 276 -7.48 -0.70 -11.10
CA LEU A 276 -8.55 0.07 -10.47
C LEU A 276 -9.89 -0.63 -10.71
N TYR A 277 -10.96 -0.19 -10.04
CA TYR A 277 -12.21 -0.94 -10.02
C TYR A 277 -13.37 -0.09 -10.47
N GLN A 278 -14.21 -0.62 -11.35
CA GLN A 278 -15.39 0.04 -11.88
C GLN A 278 -16.65 -0.74 -11.53
N LYS A 279 -17.71 -0.04 -11.14
CA LYS A 279 -19.02 -0.66 -10.90
C LYS A 279 -19.64 -1.08 -12.23
N GLU A 280 -20.07 -2.33 -12.33
CA GLU A 280 -20.75 -2.82 -13.54
C GLU A 280 -21.94 -1.96 -13.91
N GLU A 281 -22.08 -1.64 -15.20
CA GLU A 281 -23.32 -1.07 -15.71
C GLU A 281 -24.42 -2.12 -15.67
N ASN A 282 -25.54 -1.81 -15.02
CA ASN A 282 -26.70 -2.68 -15.01
C ASN A 282 -27.45 -2.56 -16.35
N ARG A 283 -26.81 -2.97 -17.45
CA ARG A 283 -27.48 -3.12 -18.75
C ARG A 283 -28.29 -4.42 -18.69
N GLY A 284 -29.60 -4.30 -18.59
CA GLY A 284 -30.49 -5.45 -18.52
C GLY A 284 -30.19 -6.47 -19.62
N GLY A 285 -29.77 -7.66 -19.21
CA GLY A 285 -29.90 -8.90 -19.99
C GLY A 285 -29.37 -8.89 -21.42
N GLU A 286 -28.17 -8.37 -21.67
CA GLU A 286 -27.36 -8.76 -22.83
C GLU A 286 -25.89 -8.64 -22.40
N LEU A 287 -25.15 -9.74 -22.43
CA LEU A 287 -23.70 -9.74 -22.22
C LEU A 287 -23.05 -8.94 -23.35
N ALA A 288 -22.97 -7.62 -23.17
CA ALA A 288 -22.07 -6.78 -23.92
C ALA A 288 -20.66 -7.05 -23.38
N LEU A 289 -19.89 -7.84 -24.14
CA LEU A 289 -18.45 -7.89 -24.03
C LEU A 289 -17.94 -6.44 -24.09
N TYR A 290 -17.44 -5.94 -22.96
CA TYR A 290 -16.77 -4.65 -22.93
C TYR A 290 -15.59 -4.71 -23.89
N SER A 291 -15.65 -3.90 -24.95
CA SER A 291 -14.54 -3.72 -25.87
C SER A 291 -13.46 -2.93 -25.14
N PRO A 292 -12.19 -3.37 -25.12
CA PRO A 292 -11.11 -2.54 -24.61
C PRO A 292 -11.08 -1.22 -25.38
N TRP A 293 -10.82 -0.15 -24.64
CA TRP A 293 -10.66 1.22 -25.14
C TRP A 293 -9.75 1.25 -26.38
N ASN A 294 -10.27 1.63 -27.54
CA ASN A 294 -9.47 1.98 -28.71
C ASN A 294 -9.12 3.46 -28.63
N ALA A 295 -7.83 3.79 -28.59
CA ALA A 295 -7.36 5.17 -28.69
C ALA A 295 -7.82 5.82 -30.01
N PRO A 296 -8.09 7.14 -30.05
CA PRO A 296 -8.30 7.84 -31.31
C PRO A 296 -7.00 7.82 -32.13
N GLU A 297 -7.07 7.40 -33.40
CA GLU A 297 -5.95 7.48 -34.34
C GLU A 297 -5.56 8.96 -34.55
N GLU A 298 -4.35 9.33 -34.11
CA GLU A 298 -3.72 10.59 -34.49
C GLU A 298 -3.24 10.50 -35.94
N GLY A 299 -4.11 10.88 -36.87
CA GLY A 299 -3.70 11.31 -38.20
C GLY A 299 -3.33 12.79 -38.19
N MET A 300 -2.04 13.11 -38.35
CA MET A 300 -1.52 14.04 -39.38
C MET A 300 0.00 14.31 -39.20
N ALA A 301 0.73 14.03 -40.29
CA ALA A 301 2.17 14.03 -40.52
C ALA A 301 3.04 15.22 -40.03
N ALA A 302 4.30 14.91 -39.71
CA ALA A 302 5.47 15.71 -40.12
C ALA A 302 6.75 14.85 -40.22
N ASN A 303 7.45 15.00 -41.35
CA ASN A 303 8.64 14.28 -41.82
C ASN A 303 9.96 14.60 -41.07
N GLY A 304 10.90 13.66 -41.02
CA GLY A 304 12.35 13.92 -40.84
C GLY A 304 13.18 12.71 -40.35
N PRO A 305 14.46 12.51 -40.78
CA PRO A 305 14.91 11.20 -41.25
C PRO A 305 15.74 10.32 -40.27
N SER A 306 15.72 9.04 -40.63
CA SER A 306 16.45 7.87 -40.12
C SER A 306 17.97 7.99 -40.10
N GLY A 307 18.59 7.48 -39.02
CA GLY A 307 20.03 7.22 -38.91
C GLY A 307 20.29 5.88 -38.21
N SER A 308 20.74 4.90 -38.99
CA SER A 308 21.12 3.54 -38.59
C SER A 308 22.45 3.51 -37.82
N LEU A 309 22.59 2.67 -36.79
CA LEU A 309 23.86 1.99 -36.48
C LEU A 309 23.60 0.61 -35.87
N SER A 310 24.37 -0.34 -36.39
CA SER A 310 24.30 -1.80 -36.33
C SER A 310 24.91 -2.43 -35.07
N GLU A 311 24.35 -3.57 -34.64
CA GLU A 311 24.96 -4.50 -33.68
C GLU A 311 26.08 -5.35 -34.31
N PRO A 312 27.14 -5.72 -33.56
CA PRO A 312 28.06 -6.77 -33.96
C PRO A 312 27.74 -8.13 -33.29
N SER A 313 27.65 -9.14 -34.14
CA SER A 313 27.53 -10.58 -33.90
C SER A 313 28.89 -11.28 -33.80
N VAL A 314 29.08 -12.24 -32.88
CA VAL A 314 30.10 -13.33 -32.95
C VAL A 314 29.62 -14.54 -32.08
N PRO A 315 30.07 -15.80 -32.26
CA PRO A 315 29.28 -16.96 -32.71
C PRO A 315 29.33 -18.16 -31.71
N PRO A 316 28.77 -19.35 -32.05
CA PRO A 316 28.61 -20.49 -31.13
C PRO A 316 29.66 -21.61 -31.29
N GLY A 317 29.81 -22.44 -30.26
CA GLY A 317 30.50 -23.74 -30.27
C GLY A 317 30.52 -24.32 -28.84
N ASP A 318 29.68 -25.31 -28.52
CA ASP A 318 29.91 -26.78 -28.58
C ASP A 318 30.80 -27.28 -27.43
N ALA A 319 30.53 -28.36 -26.69
CA ALA A 319 29.49 -29.38 -26.69
C ALA A 319 29.59 -30.19 -25.37
N THR A 320 28.46 -30.82 -24.98
CA THR A 320 28.28 -32.10 -24.22
C THR A 320 28.91 -32.23 -22.81
N VAL A 321 28.23 -32.80 -21.80
CA VAL A 321 28.00 -34.25 -21.62
C VAL A 321 26.95 -34.53 -20.52
N SER A 322 26.07 -35.49 -20.83
CA SER A 322 25.38 -36.49 -20.00
C SER A 322 24.29 -36.12 -18.99
N ALA A 323 23.19 -36.84 -19.19
CA ALA A 323 22.02 -37.02 -18.34
C ALA A 323 22.26 -37.93 -17.12
N ALA A 324 21.25 -37.88 -16.26
CA ALA A 324 20.86 -38.81 -15.20
C ALA A 324 21.63 -38.71 -13.87
N LEU A 325 20.91 -38.33 -12.82
CA LEU A 325 20.92 -38.99 -11.50
C LEU A 325 19.67 -38.55 -10.70
N TRP A 326 18.71 -39.48 -10.66
CA TRP A 326 17.68 -39.75 -9.65
C TRP A 326 16.43 -38.85 -9.49
N SER A 327 15.36 -39.42 -10.06
CA SER A 327 14.02 -39.56 -9.50
C SER A 327 13.95 -40.01 -8.03
N ALA A 328 13.06 -39.42 -7.24
CA ALA A 328 12.06 -40.11 -6.40
C ALA A 328 11.14 -39.10 -5.68
N ASP A 329 9.84 -39.14 -6.01
CA ASP A 329 8.73 -38.88 -5.06
C ASP A 329 8.74 -39.97 -3.95
N PRO A 330 8.13 -39.84 -2.74
CA PRO A 330 6.79 -39.24 -2.54
C PRO A 330 6.51 -38.56 -1.17
N LEU A 331 5.28 -38.07 -1.05
CA LEU A 331 4.50 -37.80 0.16
C LEU A 331 4.66 -38.81 1.33
N LEU A 332 4.43 -38.31 2.56
CA LEU A 332 4.11 -38.96 3.84
C LEU A 332 5.26 -39.57 4.67
N GLU A 333 5.66 -38.87 5.74
CA GLU A 333 5.74 -39.46 7.09
C GLU A 333 5.23 -38.46 8.15
N ARG A 334 3.98 -38.69 8.58
CA ARG A 334 3.46 -38.30 9.90
C ARG A 334 4.03 -39.30 10.91
N ASN A 335 4.52 -38.78 12.04
CA ASN A 335 4.96 -39.48 13.26
C ASN A 335 6.43 -39.97 13.28
N ALA A 336 7.32 -39.13 13.79
CA ALA A 336 8.55 -39.54 14.47
C ALA A 336 8.60 -38.89 15.88
N PRO A 337 9.10 -39.59 16.92
CA PRO A 337 9.01 -39.14 18.31
C PRO A 337 9.99 -37.99 18.61
N LEU A 338 9.53 -37.04 19.44
CA LEU A 338 10.34 -35.92 19.94
C LEU A 338 11.54 -36.44 20.74
N PRO A 339 12.74 -35.85 20.57
CA PRO A 339 13.91 -36.18 21.39
C PRO A 339 13.68 -35.75 22.87
N PRO A 340 14.29 -36.44 23.85
CA PRO A 340 13.98 -36.25 25.26
C PRO A 340 14.41 -34.86 25.77
N GLU A 341 13.52 -34.21 26.52
CA GLU A 341 13.78 -32.95 27.21
C GLU A 341 14.88 -33.11 28.26
N LEU A 342 15.92 -32.28 28.15
CA LEU A 342 16.88 -32.08 29.23
C LEU A 342 16.28 -31.13 30.28
N PRO A 343 16.56 -31.35 31.58
CA PRO A 343 15.83 -30.72 32.66
C PRO A 343 16.08 -29.20 32.71
N VAL A 344 14.98 -28.43 32.70
CA VAL A 344 14.99 -26.99 32.95
C VAL A 344 15.30 -26.77 34.43
N GLY A 345 16.55 -26.41 34.71
CA GLY A 345 16.92 -25.84 36.01
C GLY A 345 16.41 -24.41 36.10
N GLU A 346 15.53 -24.16 37.07
CA GLU A 346 15.17 -22.82 37.53
C GLU A 346 16.46 -22.03 37.84
N THR A 347 16.73 -21.02 37.03
CA THR A 347 17.66 -19.95 37.37
C THR A 347 16.99 -18.62 37.06
N ALA A 348 17.09 -17.71 38.02
CA ALA A 348 16.42 -16.42 38.06
C ALA A 348 16.70 -15.61 36.78
N ALA A 349 15.63 -15.08 36.17
CA ALA A 349 15.73 -14.17 35.05
C ALA A 349 16.28 -12.81 35.54
N GLU A 350 17.58 -12.61 35.39
CA GLU A 350 18.17 -11.30 35.22
C GLU A 350 17.70 -10.75 33.86
N GLU A 351 17.26 -9.48 33.83
CA GLU A 351 16.87 -8.76 32.61
C GLU A 351 18.08 -8.71 31.66
N ALA A 352 18.10 -9.57 30.64
CA ALA A 352 19.10 -9.51 29.58
C ALA A 352 18.84 -8.27 28.71
N GLU A 353 19.83 -7.37 28.63
CA GLU A 353 19.82 -6.23 27.71
C GLU A 353 19.53 -6.71 26.28
N GLU A 354 18.42 -6.22 25.70
CA GLU A 354 18.01 -6.52 24.32
C GLU A 354 19.11 -6.11 23.33
N CYS A 355 19.48 -6.99 22.39
CA CYS A 355 20.54 -6.72 21.42
C CYS A 355 20.17 -5.46 20.59
N PRO A 356 21.09 -4.48 20.39
CA PRO A 356 20.78 -3.25 19.66
C PRO A 356 20.17 -3.46 18.26
N CYS A 357 20.54 -4.55 17.57
CA CYS A 357 19.94 -4.94 16.29
C CYS A 357 18.49 -5.41 16.41
N GLU A 358 18.14 -6.13 17.49
CA GLU A 358 16.78 -6.60 17.75
C GLU A 358 15.88 -5.42 18.11
N LYS A 359 16.37 -4.53 18.96
CA LYS A 359 15.71 -3.26 19.27
C LYS A 359 15.50 -2.39 18.02
N ALA A 360 16.52 -2.30 17.15
CA ALA A 360 16.39 -1.59 15.88
C ALA A 360 15.36 -2.24 14.95
N LEU A 361 15.29 -3.57 14.90
CA LEU A 361 14.29 -4.30 14.12
C LEU A 361 12.86 -4.07 14.65
N HIS A 362 12.69 -3.98 15.97
CA HIS A 362 11.42 -3.59 16.59
C HIS A 362 11.01 -2.17 16.20
N LEU A 363 11.91 -1.19 16.33
CA LEU A 363 11.64 0.20 15.95
C LEU A 363 11.35 0.36 14.45
N PHE A 364 12.04 -0.41 13.60
CA PHE A 364 11.76 -0.48 12.17
C PHE A 364 10.32 -0.94 11.91
N ARG A 365 9.87 -2.03 12.56
CA ARG A 365 8.49 -2.54 12.44
C ARG A 365 7.44 -1.58 13.00
N GLU A 366 7.81 -0.76 13.98
CA GLU A 366 6.93 0.26 14.57
C GLU A 366 6.85 1.56 13.73
N GLY A 367 7.66 1.70 12.68
CA GLY A 367 7.72 2.90 11.85
C GLY A 367 8.55 4.04 12.44
N SER A 368 9.27 3.79 13.54
CA SER A 368 10.16 4.75 14.20
C SER A 368 11.51 4.84 13.47
N HIS A 369 11.48 5.24 12.20
CA HIS A 369 12.62 5.15 11.28
C HIS A 369 13.87 5.90 11.76
N ARG A 370 13.70 7.08 12.36
CA ARG A 370 14.82 7.90 12.85
C ARG A 370 15.55 7.26 14.02
N GLU A 371 14.81 6.76 15.00
CA GLU A 371 15.40 6.08 16.17
C GLU A 371 16.06 4.76 15.77
N CYS A 372 15.45 4.04 14.82
CA CYS A 372 16.05 2.86 14.21
C CYS A 372 17.40 3.18 13.54
N GLU A 373 17.45 4.26 12.73
CA GLU A 373 18.66 4.72 12.05
C GLU A 373 19.77 5.07 13.04
N ASP A 374 19.44 5.85 14.07
CA ASP A 374 20.41 6.30 15.08
C ASP A 374 21.02 5.10 15.84
N ILE A 375 20.20 4.11 16.21
CA ILE A 375 20.68 2.89 16.88
C ILE A 375 21.55 2.06 15.95
N LEU A 376 21.12 1.86 14.69
CA LEU A 376 21.89 1.07 13.73
C LEU A 376 23.23 1.73 13.40
N LYS A 377 23.29 3.06 13.28
CA LYS A 377 24.54 3.79 13.04
C LYS A 377 25.53 3.59 14.19
N ALA A 378 25.11 3.87 15.42
CA ALA A 378 25.94 3.67 16.61
C ALA A 378 26.41 2.22 16.77
N PHE A 379 25.54 1.25 16.47
CA PHE A 379 25.88 -0.17 16.55
C PHE A 379 26.88 -0.61 15.47
N LEU A 380 26.67 -0.20 14.21
CA LEU A 380 27.53 -0.58 13.09
C LEU A 380 28.88 0.14 13.09
N GLU A 381 28.98 1.31 13.73
CA GLU A 381 30.28 1.94 14.02
C GLU A 381 31.17 1.05 14.89
N GLN A 382 30.56 0.36 15.87
CA GLN A 382 31.26 -0.57 16.76
C GLN A 382 31.40 -1.97 16.14
N ASN A 383 30.51 -2.34 15.21
CA ASN A 383 30.43 -3.67 14.60
C ASN A 383 30.41 -3.57 13.06
N PRO A 384 31.53 -3.16 12.43
CA PRO A 384 31.56 -2.83 11.00
C PRO A 384 31.40 -4.03 10.05
N GLU A 385 31.46 -5.26 10.57
CA GLU A 385 31.29 -6.51 9.82
C GLU A 385 29.96 -7.22 10.16
N HIS A 386 29.00 -6.50 10.76
CA HIS A 386 27.71 -7.09 11.16
C HIS A 386 26.70 -7.11 10.01
N PHE A 387 26.56 -8.27 9.35
CA PHE A 387 25.71 -8.47 8.18
C PHE A 387 24.26 -8.00 8.36
N GLN A 388 23.54 -8.51 9.37
CA GLN A 388 22.10 -8.25 9.54
C GLN A 388 21.81 -6.77 9.81
N GLY A 389 22.77 -6.04 10.38
CA GLY A 389 22.61 -4.62 10.69
C GLY A 389 22.67 -3.77 9.42
N TYR A 390 23.61 -4.08 8.52
CA TYR A 390 23.65 -3.44 7.19
C TYR A 390 22.46 -3.85 6.31
N ALA A 391 21.99 -5.09 6.39
CA ALA A 391 20.79 -5.54 5.66
C ALA A 391 19.53 -4.80 6.14
N LEU A 392 19.38 -4.61 7.45
CA LEU A 392 18.27 -3.83 8.02
C LEU A 392 18.39 -2.33 7.69
N MET A 393 19.60 -1.76 7.74
CA MET A 393 19.86 -0.38 7.32
C MET A 393 19.53 -0.16 5.84
N ALA A 394 19.85 -1.11 4.97
CA ALA A 394 19.52 -1.04 3.55
C ALA A 394 18.01 -1.01 3.32
N ARG A 395 17.25 -1.82 4.08
CA ARG A 395 15.78 -1.83 4.02
C ARG A 395 15.20 -0.52 4.56
N LEU A 396 15.69 -0.02 5.69
CA LEU A 396 15.28 1.26 6.28
C LEU A 396 15.45 2.43 5.29
N TYR A 397 16.60 2.51 4.62
CA TYR A 397 16.85 3.53 3.61
C TYR A 397 16.01 3.34 2.34
N ALA A 398 15.79 2.09 1.91
CA ALA A 398 14.92 1.80 0.77
C ALA A 398 13.48 2.27 1.04
N ASP A 399 12.94 1.94 2.21
CA ASP A 399 11.59 2.33 2.64
C ASP A 399 11.45 3.84 2.83
N SER A 400 12.55 4.52 3.15
CA SER A 400 12.62 5.98 3.30
C SER A 400 12.90 6.70 1.98
N GLY A 401 13.06 5.97 0.86
CA GLY A 401 13.35 6.53 -0.47
C GLY A 401 14.79 7.01 -0.67
N ASN A 402 15.68 6.78 0.29
CA ASN A 402 17.10 7.12 0.23
C ASN A 402 17.85 6.03 -0.55
N LEU A 403 17.57 5.92 -1.85
CA LEU A 403 17.98 4.78 -2.67
C LEU A 403 19.50 4.64 -2.79
N GLN A 404 20.25 5.74 -2.74
CA GLN A 404 21.70 5.70 -2.85
C GLN A 404 22.33 5.11 -1.58
N GLU A 405 21.88 5.57 -0.41
CA GLU A 405 22.27 5.06 0.90
C GLU A 405 21.83 3.60 1.08
N ALA A 406 20.62 3.26 0.62
CA ALA A 406 20.12 1.89 0.61
C ALA A 406 21.02 0.96 -0.20
N ARG A 407 21.44 1.40 -1.40
CA ARG A 407 22.36 0.67 -2.25
C ARG A 407 23.71 0.48 -1.56
N THR A 408 24.29 1.53 -0.98
CA THR A 408 25.58 1.45 -0.27
C THR A 408 25.52 0.49 0.92
N ALA A 409 24.48 0.58 1.75
CA ALA A 409 24.29 -0.34 2.87
C ALA A 409 24.11 -1.79 2.40
N CYS A 410 23.35 -2.01 1.32
CA CYS A 410 23.13 -3.33 0.74
C CYS A 410 24.42 -3.93 0.15
N GLU A 411 25.24 -3.11 -0.53
CA GLU A 411 26.54 -3.53 -1.06
C GLU A 411 27.52 -3.86 0.08
N LYS A 412 27.50 -3.12 1.18
CA LYS A 412 28.29 -3.44 2.38
C LYS A 412 27.83 -4.76 3.00
N ALA A 413 26.52 -4.99 3.14
CA ALA A 413 25.99 -6.28 3.61
C ALA A 413 26.45 -7.46 2.73
N LEU A 414 26.35 -7.32 1.40
CA LEU A 414 26.82 -8.34 0.46
C LEU A 414 28.35 -8.52 0.45
N SER A 415 29.12 -7.49 0.81
CA SER A 415 30.57 -7.63 0.96
C SER A 415 30.96 -8.53 2.13
N ILE A 416 30.16 -8.51 3.20
CA ILE A 416 30.31 -9.34 4.41
C ILE A 416 29.80 -10.75 4.12
N HIS A 417 28.56 -10.88 3.64
CA HIS A 417 27.94 -12.17 3.33
C HIS A 417 27.46 -12.23 1.88
N LYS A 418 28.35 -12.69 1.00
CA LYS A 418 28.13 -12.73 -0.46
C LYS A 418 27.05 -13.71 -0.91
N LEU A 419 26.74 -14.71 -0.09
CA LEU A 419 25.88 -15.85 -0.44
C LEU A 419 24.48 -15.73 0.18
N ASP A 420 24.02 -14.52 0.53
CA ASP A 420 22.67 -14.32 1.04
C ASP A 420 21.66 -14.04 -0.10
N PRO A 421 20.70 -14.94 -0.37
CA PRO A 421 19.73 -14.73 -1.44
C PRO A 421 18.81 -13.53 -1.19
N GLY A 422 18.40 -13.28 0.07
CA GLY A 422 17.51 -12.17 0.45
C GLY A 422 18.13 -10.81 0.21
N CYS A 423 19.43 -10.66 0.45
CA CYS A 423 20.17 -9.43 0.24
C CYS A 423 20.45 -9.17 -1.25
N HIS A 424 20.65 -10.22 -2.07
CA HIS A 424 20.68 -10.08 -3.53
C HIS A 424 19.32 -9.66 -4.09
N TYR A 425 18.22 -10.18 -3.52
CA TYR A 425 16.87 -9.75 -3.86
C TYR A 425 16.61 -8.29 -3.46
N LEU A 426 16.97 -7.88 -2.23
CA LEU A 426 16.87 -6.50 -1.77
C LEU A 426 17.66 -5.54 -2.68
N ARG A 427 18.87 -5.91 -3.06
CA ARG A 427 19.68 -5.16 -4.03
C ARG A 427 18.97 -5.00 -5.36
N ALA A 428 18.32 -6.04 -5.86
CA ALA A 428 17.56 -5.97 -7.10
C ALA A 428 16.38 -5.01 -7.02
N VAL A 429 15.61 -5.04 -5.93
CA VAL A 429 14.48 -4.12 -5.71
C VAL A 429 14.96 -2.67 -5.68
N ILE A 430 16.03 -2.38 -4.93
CA ILE A 430 16.66 -1.04 -4.90
C ILE A 430 17.08 -0.59 -6.31
N LEU A 431 17.70 -1.49 -7.09
CA LEU A 431 18.15 -1.19 -8.45
C LEU A 431 16.97 -0.98 -9.42
N ILE A 432 15.85 -1.68 -9.25
CA ILE A 432 14.62 -1.45 -10.03
C ILE A 432 14.08 -0.04 -9.77
N GLU A 433 14.01 0.39 -8.51
CA GLU A 433 13.58 1.74 -8.14
C GLU A 433 14.53 2.81 -8.71
N GLN A 434 15.84 2.51 -8.76
CA GLN A 434 16.83 3.36 -9.42
C GLN A 434 16.79 3.29 -10.96
N LYS A 435 15.91 2.46 -11.55
CA LYS A 435 15.82 2.19 -13.00
C LYS A 435 17.08 1.55 -13.60
N ALA A 436 17.94 0.96 -12.78
CA ALA A 436 19.15 0.23 -13.16
C ALA A 436 18.82 -1.24 -13.51
N PHE A 437 17.98 -1.43 -14.53
CA PHE A 437 17.34 -2.72 -14.83
C PHE A 437 18.31 -3.86 -15.18
N ASP A 438 19.43 -3.58 -15.84
CA ASP A 438 20.41 -4.62 -16.19
C ASP A 438 21.16 -5.15 -14.96
N GLU A 439 21.45 -4.28 -14.00
CA GLU A 439 22.07 -4.67 -12.72
C GLU A 439 21.05 -5.40 -11.82
N ALA A 440 19.79 -4.95 -11.82
CA ALA A 440 18.71 -5.62 -11.11
C ALA A 440 18.51 -7.05 -11.60
N GLU A 441 18.48 -7.27 -12.91
CA GLU A 441 18.36 -8.61 -13.48
C GLU A 441 19.52 -9.53 -13.06
N LYS A 442 20.76 -9.02 -13.05
CA LYS A 442 21.92 -9.77 -12.55
C LYS A 442 21.77 -10.14 -11.08
N ALA A 443 21.33 -9.20 -10.24
CA ALA A 443 21.12 -9.44 -8.82
C ALA A 443 20.02 -10.48 -8.56
N LEU A 444 18.91 -10.44 -9.30
CA LEU A 444 17.85 -11.46 -9.21
C LEU A 444 18.33 -12.84 -9.66
N ARG A 445 19.15 -12.92 -10.72
CA ARG A 445 19.77 -14.19 -11.15
C ARG A 445 20.71 -14.74 -10.09
N CYS A 446 21.46 -13.88 -9.38
CA CYS A 446 22.27 -14.30 -8.23
C CYS A 446 21.39 -14.85 -7.10
N ALA A 447 20.27 -14.18 -6.76
CA ALA A 447 19.33 -14.68 -5.75
C ALA A 447 18.76 -16.06 -6.13
N LEU A 448 18.36 -16.26 -7.39
CA LEU A 448 17.86 -17.54 -7.89
C LEU A 448 18.93 -18.63 -7.99
N TYR A 449 20.19 -18.27 -8.25
CA TYR A 449 21.29 -19.24 -8.23
C TYR A 449 21.53 -19.79 -6.82
N LEU A 450 21.43 -18.93 -5.80
CA LEU A 450 21.62 -19.31 -4.39
C LEU A 450 20.40 -20.02 -3.81
N LYS A 451 19.20 -19.58 -4.19
CA LYS A 451 17.92 -20.11 -3.73
C LYS A 451 17.00 -20.30 -4.95
N PRO A 452 17.05 -21.46 -5.62
CA PRO A 452 16.24 -21.72 -6.81
C PRO A 452 14.74 -21.64 -6.55
N ASP A 453 14.27 -21.95 -5.35
CA ASP A 453 12.86 -21.89 -4.91
C ASP A 453 12.42 -20.50 -4.41
N PHE A 454 13.18 -19.44 -4.72
CA PHE A 454 12.85 -18.08 -4.29
C PHE A 454 11.73 -17.47 -5.14
N VAL A 455 10.49 -17.68 -4.67
CA VAL A 455 9.24 -17.25 -5.32
C VAL A 455 9.26 -15.78 -5.74
N LEU A 456 9.64 -14.86 -4.86
CA LEU A 456 9.63 -13.42 -5.17
C LEU A 456 10.69 -13.02 -6.20
N ALA A 457 11.84 -13.68 -6.22
CA ALA A 457 12.87 -13.41 -7.22
C ALA A 457 12.40 -13.85 -8.61
N HIS A 458 11.70 -15.00 -8.71
CA HIS A 458 11.03 -15.44 -9.93
C HIS A 458 9.93 -14.46 -10.36
N PHE A 459 9.03 -14.09 -9.46
CA PHE A 459 7.97 -13.12 -9.75
C PHE A 459 8.51 -11.77 -10.23
N THR A 460 9.56 -11.26 -9.57
CA THR A 460 10.17 -9.96 -9.89
C THR A 460 10.91 -9.99 -11.22
N LEU A 461 11.62 -11.09 -11.53
CA LEU A 461 12.21 -11.28 -12.86
C LEU A 461 11.16 -11.37 -13.96
N GLY A 462 10.06 -12.08 -13.70
CA GLY A 462 8.92 -12.18 -14.62
C GLY A 462 8.33 -10.81 -14.93
N SER A 463 8.14 -10.00 -13.89
CA SER A 463 7.61 -8.63 -14.00
C SER A 463 8.59 -7.69 -14.73
N LEU A 464 9.88 -7.74 -14.39
CA LEU A 464 10.92 -6.94 -15.04
C LEU A 464 11.12 -7.33 -16.51
N ALA A 465 11.07 -8.62 -16.83
CA ALA A 465 11.13 -9.11 -18.21
C ALA A 465 9.94 -8.59 -19.01
N ARG A 466 8.74 -8.62 -18.43
CA ARG A 466 7.51 -8.10 -19.04
C ARG A 466 7.58 -6.60 -19.33
N GLN A 467 8.03 -5.81 -18.35
CA GLN A 467 8.22 -4.36 -18.51
C GLN A 467 9.16 -4.02 -19.66
N ARG A 468 10.13 -4.90 -19.96
CA ARG A 468 11.08 -4.77 -21.07
C ARG A 468 10.63 -5.46 -22.36
N GLY A 469 9.36 -5.88 -22.46
CA GLY A 469 8.79 -6.52 -23.64
C GLY A 469 9.26 -7.97 -23.88
N ARG A 470 9.98 -8.59 -22.93
CA ARG A 470 10.51 -9.95 -23.06
C ARG A 470 9.48 -10.98 -22.57
N ILE A 471 8.38 -11.11 -23.32
CA ILE A 471 7.20 -11.90 -22.93
C ILE A 471 7.54 -13.38 -22.67
N THR A 472 8.31 -14.02 -23.55
CA THR A 472 8.70 -15.43 -23.37
C THR A 472 9.52 -15.67 -22.10
N LEU A 473 10.41 -14.74 -21.77
CA LEU A 473 11.20 -14.82 -20.54
C LEU A 473 10.33 -14.57 -19.31
N SER A 474 9.37 -13.64 -19.43
CA SER A 474 8.37 -13.35 -18.39
C SER A 474 7.56 -14.58 -18.02
N SER A 475 6.95 -15.24 -19.01
CA SER A 475 6.13 -16.46 -18.78
C SER A 475 6.93 -17.57 -18.12
N LYS A 476 8.17 -17.85 -18.56
CA LYS A 476 9.02 -18.87 -17.90
C LYS A 476 9.21 -18.60 -16.41
N HIS A 477 9.47 -17.35 -16.03
CA HIS A 477 9.66 -17.01 -14.61
C HIS A 477 8.35 -17.06 -13.82
N PHE A 478 7.23 -16.73 -14.45
CA PHE A 478 5.89 -16.83 -13.87
C PHE A 478 5.45 -18.29 -13.67
N GLU A 479 5.66 -19.17 -14.65
CA GLU A 479 5.45 -20.61 -14.52
C GLU A 479 6.24 -21.19 -13.34
N HIS A 480 7.51 -20.80 -13.21
CA HIS A 480 8.35 -21.24 -12.08
C HIS A 480 7.82 -20.73 -10.73
N ALA A 481 7.42 -19.46 -10.64
CA ALA A 481 6.82 -18.92 -9.43
C ALA A 481 5.50 -19.64 -9.08
N LEU A 482 4.64 -19.92 -10.06
CA LEU A 482 3.39 -20.67 -9.86
C LEU A 482 3.66 -22.10 -9.40
N LEU A 483 4.66 -22.78 -9.97
CA LEU A 483 5.05 -24.12 -9.56
C LEU A 483 5.48 -24.14 -8.09
N MET A 484 6.35 -23.22 -7.68
CA MET A 484 6.81 -23.12 -6.28
C MET A 484 5.67 -22.76 -5.34
N LEU A 485 4.75 -21.92 -5.80
CA LEU A 485 3.58 -21.55 -5.02
C LEU A 485 2.71 -22.75 -4.70
N GLN A 486 2.69 -23.84 -5.47
CA GLN A 486 1.90 -25.04 -5.15
C GLN A 486 2.22 -25.66 -3.78
N ASN A 487 3.42 -25.39 -3.25
CA ASN A 487 3.85 -25.87 -1.93
C ASN A 487 3.27 -25.05 -0.76
N TYR A 488 2.55 -23.97 -1.03
CA TYR A 488 1.96 -23.07 -0.03
C TYR A 488 0.43 -23.20 0.01
N GLN A 489 -0.19 -23.09 1.18
CA GLN A 489 -1.63 -22.85 1.27
C GLN A 489 -1.95 -21.41 0.80
N PRO A 490 -3.15 -21.15 0.24
CA PRO A 490 -3.51 -19.82 -0.25
C PRO A 490 -3.30 -18.67 0.75
N GLU A 491 -3.44 -18.94 2.05
CA GLU A 491 -3.31 -17.98 3.15
C GLU A 491 -1.87 -17.81 3.64
N ASP A 492 -0.94 -18.69 3.26
CA ASP A 492 0.44 -18.64 3.72
C ASP A 492 1.13 -17.36 3.22
N ILE A 493 1.81 -16.64 4.11
CA ILE A 493 2.59 -15.46 3.75
C ILE A 493 3.87 -15.92 3.06
N ILE A 494 4.14 -15.38 1.87
CA ILE A 494 5.37 -15.63 1.14
C ILE A 494 6.53 -14.99 1.89
N PRO A 495 7.61 -15.73 2.17
CA PRO A 495 8.81 -15.17 2.78
C PRO A 495 9.32 -13.93 2.03
N GLU A 496 9.86 -12.96 2.75
CA GLU A 496 10.42 -11.70 2.21
C GLU A 496 9.43 -10.79 1.45
N SER A 497 8.12 -11.08 1.49
CA SER A 497 7.09 -10.35 0.70
C SER A 497 6.41 -9.20 1.43
N ASP A 498 6.82 -8.93 2.68
CA ASP A 498 6.18 -7.94 3.55
C ASP A 498 4.65 -8.14 3.69
N GLY A 499 4.21 -9.42 3.69
CA GLY A 499 2.84 -9.83 4.02
C GLY A 499 1.97 -10.32 2.87
N VAL A 500 2.53 -10.55 1.66
CA VAL A 500 1.76 -11.08 0.52
C VAL A 500 1.51 -12.59 0.69
N THR A 501 0.24 -13.00 0.61
CA THR A 501 -0.14 -14.42 0.68
C THR A 501 0.14 -15.17 -0.63
N ALA A 502 0.38 -16.48 -0.57
CA ALA A 502 0.63 -17.33 -1.73
C ALA A 502 -0.53 -17.32 -2.74
N GLY A 503 -1.79 -17.39 -2.27
CA GLY A 503 -2.96 -17.30 -3.13
C GLY A 503 -3.00 -15.99 -3.90
N ARG A 504 -2.74 -14.87 -3.22
CA ARG A 504 -2.64 -13.55 -3.85
C ARG A 504 -1.55 -13.49 -4.92
N LEU A 505 -0.38 -14.04 -4.66
CA LEU A 505 0.72 -14.02 -5.62
C LEU A 505 0.42 -14.89 -6.85
N ARG A 506 -0.27 -16.03 -6.68
CA ARG A 506 -0.76 -16.85 -7.80
C ARG A 506 -1.72 -16.07 -8.68
N ASP A 507 -2.69 -15.39 -8.08
CA ASP A 507 -3.68 -14.60 -8.83
C ASP A 507 -3.01 -13.51 -9.67
N ILE A 508 -2.03 -12.80 -9.11
CA ILE A 508 -1.27 -11.76 -9.84
C ILE A 508 -0.56 -12.36 -11.05
N ILE A 509 0.09 -13.51 -10.87
CA ILE A 509 0.82 -14.17 -11.96
C ILE A 509 -0.14 -14.66 -13.05
N VAL A 510 -1.23 -15.33 -12.69
CA VAL A 510 -2.24 -15.83 -13.65
C VAL A 510 -2.85 -14.68 -14.44
N MET A 511 -3.18 -13.57 -13.78
CA MET A 511 -3.69 -12.37 -14.44
C MET A 511 -2.68 -11.77 -15.42
N ALA A 512 -1.40 -11.75 -15.05
CA ALA A 512 -0.34 -11.31 -15.95
C ALA A 512 -0.25 -12.24 -17.18
N GLU A 513 -0.29 -13.55 -17.03
CA GLU A 513 -0.19 -14.48 -18.15
C GLU A 513 -1.40 -14.46 -19.09
N MET A 514 -2.62 -14.24 -18.57
CA MET A 514 -3.84 -14.13 -19.39
C MET A 514 -3.78 -12.98 -20.39
N GLN A 515 -3.11 -11.89 -20.06
CA GLN A 515 -2.91 -10.74 -20.96
C GLN A 515 -1.90 -11.02 -22.10
N SER A 516 -1.09 -12.09 -22.00
CA SER A 516 -0.14 -12.50 -23.06
C SER A 516 -0.82 -13.25 -24.21
N PHE A 517 -1.99 -13.87 -23.95
CA PHE A 517 -2.75 -14.63 -24.95
C PHE A 517 -3.65 -13.75 -25.84
N PHE A 518 -3.87 -12.50 -25.46
CA PHE A 518 -4.60 -11.51 -26.24
C PHE A 518 -3.68 -10.32 -26.53
N PRO A 519 -2.80 -10.42 -27.55
CA PRO A 519 -2.00 -9.26 -27.95
C PRO A 519 -2.96 -8.16 -28.44
N PRO A 520 -2.73 -6.89 -28.09
CA PRO A 520 -3.49 -5.79 -28.68
C PRO A 520 -3.26 -5.80 -30.20
N GLY A 521 -4.35 -5.68 -30.97
CA GLY A 521 -4.36 -5.76 -32.43
C GLY A 521 -3.28 -4.90 -33.08
N GLY A 522 -2.64 -5.46 -34.12
CA GLY A 522 -1.54 -4.84 -34.86
C GLY A 522 -1.95 -3.79 -35.88
#